data_AF-A0A5E4P539-F1
#
_entry.id   AF-A0A5E4P539-F1
#
_cell.length_a   1.000
_cell.length_b   1.000
_cell.length_c   1.000
_cell.angle_alpha   90.00
_cell.angle_beta   90.00
_cell.angle_gamma   90.00
#
_symmetry.space_group_name_H-M   'P 1'
#
loop_
_entity.id
_entity.type
_entity.pdbx_description
1 polymer ?
#
loop_
_entity_poly.entity_id
_entity_poly.type
_entity_poly.pdbx_seq_one_letter_code
_entity_poly.pdbx_strand_id
1 'polypeptide(L)'
;MRTRLDNSTLASIVSVVLLAGTTESALPGQRGQYCDQTNYSAQQITDAVNNSPLRDDLKATSCSLGGLGRFESGGNKGVYNGSCCTGIFQLNKRNISDYANTTPQGYGCMSLQDQTNAWANLTNAGYNSPAVRQLASMSTFDGQKVDASFIGACIQLGTGNCQKMLNSGHCSGFSDINGTTICDMANNARALADPNCQNGQAVCGPSGPGDFPSSTGVAANPPTAASANVIVGSKNV
;
A
#
# COMPACT_ATOMS: atom_id res chain seq x y z
N MET A 1 52.82 -8.19 -82.22
CA MET A 1 53.25 -8.20 -80.80
C MET A 1 52.02 -8.50 -79.95
N ARG A 2 52.00 -9.70 -79.35
CA ARG A 2 51.24 -10.19 -78.16
C ARG A 2 49.72 -9.92 -78.01
N THR A 3 48.94 -10.99 -78.24
CA THR A 3 48.00 -11.66 -77.30
C THR A 3 47.53 -10.91 -76.04
N ARG A 4 46.22 -10.91 -75.74
CA ARG A 4 45.52 -11.92 -74.91
C ARG A 4 44.01 -11.65 -74.81
N LEU A 5 43.23 -12.75 -74.84
CA LEU A 5 41.88 -12.90 -74.31
C LEU A 5 42.02 -13.40 -72.85
N ASP A 6 41.26 -12.81 -71.92
CA ASP A 6 40.91 -13.36 -70.59
C ASP A 6 39.38 -13.17 -70.51
N ASN A 7 38.46 -14.15 -70.44
CA ASN A 7 38.29 -15.41 -69.72
C ASN A 7 37.89 -15.26 -68.23
N SER A 8 36.74 -15.88 -67.90
CA SER A 8 36.17 -16.14 -66.54
C SER A 8 35.33 -14.98 -65.96
N THR A 9 34.15 -15.14 -65.36
CA THR A 9 33.50 -16.31 -64.74
C THR A 9 32.02 -16.00 -64.49
N LEU A 10 31.15 -17.00 -64.68
CA LEU A 10 29.77 -17.06 -64.17
C LEU A 10 29.75 -17.04 -62.63
N ALA A 11 28.78 -16.37 -62.01
CA ALA A 11 28.13 -16.84 -60.77
C ALA A 11 26.86 -16.04 -60.46
N SER A 12 25.71 -16.72 -60.55
CA SER A 12 24.41 -16.29 -60.06
C SER A 12 24.46 -15.95 -58.57
N ILE A 13 24.05 -14.73 -58.20
CA ILE A 13 23.82 -14.36 -56.81
C ILE A 13 22.42 -14.86 -56.43
N VAL A 14 22.37 -15.95 -55.67
CA VAL A 14 21.19 -16.39 -54.91
C VAL A 14 21.04 -15.44 -53.73
N SER A 15 20.03 -14.56 -53.77
CA SER A 15 19.63 -13.76 -52.62
C SER A 15 18.92 -14.66 -51.60
N VAL A 16 19.65 -15.09 -50.57
CA VAL A 16 19.04 -15.67 -49.37
C VAL A 16 18.44 -14.53 -48.56
N VAL A 17 17.10 -14.44 -48.55
CA VAL A 17 16.37 -13.59 -47.62
C VAL A 17 16.45 -14.25 -46.24
N LEU A 18 17.40 -13.82 -45.41
CA LEU A 18 17.38 -14.12 -43.98
C LEU A 18 16.26 -13.29 -43.34
N LEU A 19 15.10 -13.92 -43.11
CA LEU A 19 14.15 -13.43 -42.11
C LEU A 19 14.75 -13.67 -40.73
N ALA A 20 15.53 -12.70 -40.24
CA ALA A 20 15.86 -12.62 -38.83
C ALA A 20 14.59 -12.22 -38.07
N GLY A 21 13.85 -13.21 -37.58
CA GLY A 21 12.81 -13.00 -36.59
C GLY A 21 13.43 -12.40 -35.34
N THR A 22 13.20 -11.11 -35.10
CA THR A 22 13.53 -10.46 -33.83
C THR A 22 12.61 -11.04 -32.77
N THR A 23 13.13 -12.00 -32.01
CA THR A 23 12.54 -12.36 -30.73
C THR A 23 12.75 -11.17 -29.79
N GLU A 24 11.70 -10.37 -29.61
CA GLU A 24 11.65 -9.34 -28.56
C GLU A 24 11.69 -10.04 -27.21
N SER A 25 12.91 -10.29 -26.75
CA SER A 25 13.17 -10.68 -25.37
C SER A 25 12.87 -9.46 -24.53
N ALA A 26 11.73 -9.45 -23.82
CA ALA A 26 11.40 -8.41 -22.87
C ALA A 26 12.51 -8.37 -21.79
N LEU A 27 13.43 -7.42 -21.91
CA LEU A 27 14.44 -7.18 -20.88
C LEU A 27 13.69 -6.86 -19.57
N PRO A 28 14.14 -7.40 -18.43
CA PRO A 28 13.59 -6.99 -17.13
C PRO A 28 13.73 -5.47 -17.02
N GLY A 29 12.63 -4.79 -16.68
CA GLY A 29 12.62 -3.33 -16.63
C GLY A 29 13.69 -2.84 -15.66
N GLN A 30 14.52 -1.91 -16.10
CA GLN A 30 15.55 -1.33 -15.24
C GLN A 30 14.88 -0.48 -14.15
N ARG A 31 15.42 -0.54 -12.92
CA ARG A 31 15.05 0.42 -11.88
C ARG A 31 15.25 1.83 -12.43
N GLY A 32 14.27 2.69 -12.19
CA GLY A 32 14.20 3.99 -12.83
C GLY A 32 13.82 5.09 -11.86
N GLN A 33 14.07 6.32 -12.29
CA GLN A 33 13.65 7.54 -11.63
C GLN A 33 12.80 8.34 -12.62
N TYR A 34 11.57 8.67 -12.23
CA TYR A 34 10.69 9.57 -12.95
C TYR A 34 10.65 10.93 -12.25
N CYS A 35 10.83 12.01 -13.01
CA CYS A 35 10.89 13.36 -12.44
C CYS A 35 11.82 13.43 -11.22
N ASP A 36 11.48 14.23 -10.21
CA ASP A 36 12.38 14.51 -9.09
C ASP A 36 12.58 13.32 -8.16
N GLN A 37 13.85 13.05 -7.84
CA GLN A 37 14.21 12.17 -6.74
C GLN A 37 13.95 12.91 -5.43
N THR A 38 13.12 12.33 -4.57
CA THR A 38 12.79 12.90 -3.26
C THR A 38 13.26 12.01 -2.12
N ASN A 39 13.22 12.54 -0.90
CA ASN A 39 13.48 11.81 0.33
C ASN A 39 12.52 12.29 1.43
N TYR A 40 11.21 12.13 1.21
CA TYR A 40 10.20 12.53 2.19
C TYR A 40 10.34 11.74 3.48
N SER A 41 10.28 12.41 4.63
CA SER A 41 10.27 11.76 5.93
C SER A 41 8.98 10.96 6.14
N ALA A 42 8.99 10.04 7.11
CA ALA A 42 7.78 9.34 7.53
C ALA A 42 6.68 10.33 7.93
N GLN A 43 7.02 11.40 8.66
CA GLN A 43 6.06 12.44 9.05
C GLN A 43 5.44 13.15 7.85
N GLN A 44 6.23 13.54 6.85
CA GLN A 44 5.68 14.20 5.64
C GLN A 44 4.70 13.30 4.89
N ILE A 45 4.97 11.99 4.86
CA ILE A 45 4.07 11.01 4.26
C ILE A 45 2.81 10.84 5.13
N THR A 46 2.95 10.77 6.46
CA THR A 46 1.82 10.73 7.39
C THR A 46 0.93 11.97 7.27
N ASP A 47 1.51 13.16 7.13
CA ASP A 47 0.74 14.40 6.92
C ASP A 47 -0.05 14.34 5.61
N ALA A 48 0.57 13.85 4.53
CA ALA A 48 -0.13 13.63 3.27
C ALA A 48 -1.26 12.60 3.41
N VAL A 49 -1.07 11.54 4.21
CA VAL A 49 -2.11 10.53 4.50
C VAL A 49 -3.26 11.15 5.28
N ASN A 50 -2.99 11.96 6.30
CA ASN A 50 -4.01 12.65 7.09
C ASN A 50 -4.84 13.61 6.23
N ASN A 51 -4.22 14.27 5.25
CA ASN A 51 -4.88 15.18 4.31
C ASN A 51 -5.57 14.49 3.13
N SER A 52 -5.46 13.16 3.01
CA SER A 52 -6.00 12.40 1.89
C SER A 52 -7.49 12.04 2.06
N PRO A 53 -8.17 11.46 1.05
CA PRO A 53 -9.53 10.92 1.22
C PRO A 53 -9.57 9.57 1.94
N LEU A 54 -8.47 9.11 2.56
CA LEU A 54 -8.44 7.86 3.33
C LEU A 54 -9.53 7.90 4.42
N ARG A 55 -10.16 6.76 4.67
CA ARG A 55 -11.14 6.64 5.76
C ARG A 55 -10.55 7.06 7.11
N ASP A 56 -11.39 7.69 7.92
CA ASP A 56 -10.99 8.27 9.21
C ASP A 56 -10.54 7.22 10.24
N ASP A 57 -11.12 6.02 10.19
CA ASP A 57 -10.72 4.89 11.05
C ASP A 57 -9.29 4.44 10.78
N LEU A 58 -8.85 4.48 9.51
CA LEU A 58 -7.46 4.19 9.15
C LEU A 58 -6.54 5.37 9.45
N LYS A 59 -7.01 6.62 9.26
CA LYS A 59 -6.24 7.81 9.63
C LYS A 59 -5.93 7.90 11.12
N ALA A 60 -6.78 7.33 11.98
CA ALA A 60 -6.52 7.24 13.42
C ALA A 60 -5.22 6.51 13.77
N THR A 61 -4.63 5.72 12.86
CA THR A 61 -3.32 5.08 13.05
C THR A 61 -2.32 5.40 11.94
N SER A 62 -2.41 6.62 11.38
CA SER A 62 -1.65 7.04 10.20
C SER A 62 -0.12 7.15 10.36
N CYS A 63 0.42 7.12 11.58
CA CYS A 63 1.87 7.14 11.77
C CYS A 63 2.54 5.94 11.10
N SER A 64 1.94 4.75 11.20
CA SER A 64 2.49 3.55 10.56
C SER A 64 2.33 3.58 9.03
N LEU A 65 1.38 4.36 8.50
CA LEU A 65 1.24 4.57 7.06
C LEU A 65 2.34 5.48 6.48
N GLY A 66 2.85 6.43 7.27
CA GLY A 66 4.06 7.19 6.89
C GLY A 66 5.27 6.29 6.74
N GLY A 67 5.46 5.38 7.70
CA GLY A 67 6.50 4.37 7.64
C GLY A 67 6.30 3.33 6.53
N LEU A 68 5.05 2.99 6.16
CA LEU A 68 4.77 2.18 4.97
C LEU A 68 5.29 2.84 3.70
N GLY A 69 5.03 4.14 3.49
CA GLY A 69 5.58 4.85 2.31
C GLY A 69 7.11 4.90 2.32
N ARG A 70 7.74 4.98 3.50
CA ARG A 70 9.19 4.86 3.65
C ARG A 70 9.70 3.46 3.31
N PHE A 71 9.00 2.41 3.75
CA PHE A 71 9.33 1.02 3.44
C PHE A 71 9.29 0.77 1.93
N GLU A 72 8.23 1.20 1.28
CA GLU A 72 7.97 0.94 -0.13
C GLU A 72 8.96 1.67 -1.06
N SER A 73 9.30 2.92 -0.75
CA SER A 73 10.01 3.79 -1.70
C SER A 73 11.28 4.46 -1.15
N GLY A 74 11.59 4.28 0.14
CA GLY A 74 12.62 5.08 0.81
C GLY A 74 12.29 6.58 0.87
N GLY A 75 11.02 6.97 0.69
CA GLY A 75 10.58 8.37 0.61
C GLY A 75 10.75 9.02 -0.78
N ASN A 76 11.04 8.22 -1.81
CA ASN A 76 11.23 8.70 -3.17
C ASN A 76 9.95 8.56 -4.00
N LYS A 77 9.25 9.67 -4.27
CA LYS A 77 8.00 9.68 -5.03
C LYS A 77 8.19 9.35 -6.52
N GLY A 78 9.39 9.46 -7.05
CA GLY A 78 9.65 9.22 -8.47
C GLY A 78 10.19 7.83 -8.79
N VAL A 79 10.42 6.99 -7.78
CA VAL A 79 11.10 5.70 -7.97
C VAL A 79 10.22 4.69 -8.70
N TYR A 80 10.80 3.99 -9.68
CA TYR A 80 10.27 2.79 -10.31
C TYR A 80 11.17 1.60 -9.96
N ASN A 81 10.59 0.52 -9.42
CA ASN A 81 11.36 -0.63 -8.94
C ASN A 81 11.84 -1.59 -10.05
N GLY A 82 11.58 -1.29 -11.32
CA GLY A 82 12.01 -2.10 -12.46
C GLY A 82 11.00 -3.16 -12.90
N SER A 83 10.18 -3.67 -12.00
CA SER A 83 9.30 -4.83 -12.30
C SER A 83 7.82 -4.48 -12.38
N CYS A 84 7.30 -3.65 -11.48
CA CYS A 84 5.85 -3.46 -11.37
C CYS A 84 5.43 -2.05 -11.04
N CYS A 85 6.22 -1.34 -10.23
CA CYS A 85 5.62 -0.41 -9.27
C CYS A 85 6.35 0.92 -9.21
N THR A 86 5.56 1.98 -9.04
CA THR A 86 6.06 3.36 -9.05
C THR A 86 5.55 4.15 -7.85
N GLY A 87 6.37 5.07 -7.38
CA GLY A 87 6.01 6.15 -6.46
C GLY A 87 6.01 5.78 -4.99
N ILE A 88 5.50 6.69 -4.16
CA ILE A 88 5.71 6.70 -2.70
C ILE A 88 5.20 5.43 -2.01
N PHE A 89 4.08 4.86 -2.49
CA PHE A 89 3.51 3.59 -2.02
C PHE A 89 3.64 2.44 -3.03
N GLN A 90 4.49 2.59 -4.06
CA GLN A 90 4.76 1.55 -5.06
C GLN A 90 3.50 0.95 -5.70
N LEU A 91 2.64 1.79 -6.29
CA LEU A 91 1.46 1.29 -7.00
C LEU A 91 1.89 0.60 -8.30
N ASN A 92 1.27 -0.53 -8.61
CA ASN A 92 1.46 -1.19 -9.90
C ASN A 92 0.78 -0.42 -11.05
N LYS A 93 1.14 -0.74 -12.29
CA LYS A 93 0.60 -0.07 -13.50
C LYS A 93 -0.93 -0.02 -13.56
N ARG A 94 -1.62 -1.09 -13.15
CA ARG A 94 -3.08 -1.16 -13.18
C ARG A 94 -3.70 -0.23 -12.15
N ASN A 95 -3.20 -0.26 -10.92
CA ASN A 95 -3.67 0.62 -9.85
C ASN A 95 -3.39 2.10 -10.16
N ILE A 96 -2.24 2.41 -10.78
CA ILE A 96 -1.96 3.77 -11.25
C ILE A 96 -3.00 4.23 -12.28
N SER A 97 -3.32 3.37 -13.25
CA SER A 97 -4.35 3.67 -14.24
C SER A 97 -5.72 3.88 -13.58
N ASP A 98 -6.11 2.99 -12.67
CA ASP A 98 -7.46 2.98 -12.10
C ASP A 98 -7.69 4.11 -11.07
N TYR A 99 -6.66 4.51 -10.31
CA TYR A 99 -6.82 5.43 -9.17
C TYR A 99 -6.12 6.78 -9.34
N ALA A 100 -5.16 6.90 -10.26
CA ALA A 100 -4.50 8.16 -10.60
C ALA A 100 -4.78 8.63 -12.03
N ASN A 101 -5.47 7.82 -12.84
CA ASN A 101 -5.84 8.11 -14.23
C ASN A 101 -4.64 8.60 -15.08
N THR A 102 -3.50 7.91 -14.94
CA THR A 102 -2.25 8.29 -15.60
C THR A 102 -1.35 7.08 -15.87
N THR A 103 -0.17 7.32 -16.45
CA THR A 103 0.87 6.30 -16.68
C THR A 103 1.83 6.23 -15.48
N PRO A 104 2.67 5.19 -15.36
CA PRO A 104 3.69 5.13 -14.31
C PRO A 104 4.61 6.36 -14.28
N GLN A 105 5.07 6.84 -15.45
CA GLN A 105 5.86 8.06 -15.54
C GLN A 105 5.06 9.28 -15.04
N GLY A 106 3.82 9.43 -15.49
CA GLY A 106 2.95 10.51 -15.04
C GLY A 106 2.73 10.48 -13.52
N TYR A 107 2.51 9.30 -12.95
CA TYR A 107 2.38 9.09 -11.51
C TYR A 107 3.64 9.50 -10.75
N GLY A 108 4.83 9.07 -11.18
CA GLY A 108 6.11 9.47 -10.55
C GLY A 108 6.36 10.98 -10.57
N CYS A 109 5.75 11.68 -11.54
CA CYS A 109 5.81 13.13 -11.67
C CYS A 109 4.77 13.89 -10.83
N MET A 110 3.76 13.22 -10.28
CA MET A 110 2.76 13.85 -9.40
C MET A 110 3.36 14.37 -8.09
N SER A 111 2.60 15.22 -7.39
CA SER A 111 2.96 15.64 -6.03
C SER A 111 2.86 14.47 -5.04
N LEU A 112 3.50 14.60 -3.87
CA LEU A 112 3.32 13.62 -2.78
C LEU A 112 1.84 13.45 -2.43
N GLN A 113 1.10 14.56 -2.33
CA GLN A 113 -0.32 14.53 -1.96
C GLN A 113 -1.16 13.78 -2.98
N ASP A 114 -0.94 14.00 -4.28
CA ASP A 114 -1.75 13.34 -5.30
C ASP A 114 -1.46 11.84 -5.40
N GLN A 115 -0.19 11.43 -5.23
CA GLN A 115 0.16 10.01 -5.11
C GLN A 115 -0.52 9.38 -3.89
N THR A 116 -0.46 10.05 -2.74
CA THR A 116 -1.13 9.57 -1.52
C THR A 116 -2.64 9.53 -1.68
N ASN A 117 -3.25 10.47 -2.42
CA ASN A 117 -4.69 10.46 -2.70
C ASN A 117 -5.12 9.27 -3.57
N ALA A 118 -4.35 8.95 -4.61
CA ALA A 118 -4.59 7.78 -5.44
C ALA A 118 -4.45 6.48 -4.62
N TRP A 119 -3.39 6.37 -3.81
CA TRP A 119 -3.21 5.25 -2.89
C TRP A 119 -4.34 5.15 -1.85
N ALA A 120 -4.83 6.26 -1.32
CA ALA A 120 -5.93 6.28 -0.37
C ALA A 120 -7.24 5.77 -1.01
N ASN A 121 -7.52 6.16 -2.26
CA ASN A 121 -8.68 5.65 -3.01
C ASN A 121 -8.58 4.14 -3.25
N LEU A 122 -7.40 3.64 -3.63
CA LEU A 122 -7.12 2.20 -3.75
C LEU A 122 -7.36 1.49 -2.41
N THR A 123 -6.81 2.03 -1.33
CA THR A 123 -6.94 1.46 0.02
C THR A 123 -8.40 1.43 0.48
N ASN A 124 -9.16 2.50 0.25
CA ASN A 124 -10.59 2.55 0.55
C ASN A 124 -11.39 1.51 -0.25
N ALA A 125 -11.05 1.29 -1.52
CA ALA A 125 -11.70 0.26 -2.34
C ALA A 125 -11.35 -1.15 -1.81
N GLY A 126 -10.07 -1.40 -1.51
CA GLY A 126 -9.60 -2.67 -0.95
C GLY A 126 -10.22 -3.00 0.41
N TYR A 127 -10.47 -1.97 1.23
CA TYR A 127 -11.10 -2.10 2.55
C TYR A 127 -12.46 -2.79 2.49
N ASN A 128 -13.22 -2.62 1.40
CA ASN A 128 -14.53 -3.24 1.25
C ASN A 128 -14.50 -4.75 0.98
N SER A 129 -13.32 -5.35 0.78
CA SER A 129 -13.20 -6.79 0.61
C SER A 129 -13.52 -7.55 1.91
N PRO A 130 -14.12 -8.76 1.84
CA PRO A 130 -14.44 -9.55 3.03
C PRO A 130 -13.23 -9.82 3.93
N ALA A 131 -12.08 -10.17 3.34
CA ALA A 131 -10.83 -10.43 4.06
C ALA A 131 -10.37 -9.20 4.86
N VAL A 132 -10.34 -8.02 4.23
CA VAL A 132 -9.87 -6.81 4.91
C VAL A 132 -10.83 -6.39 6.02
N ARG A 133 -12.15 -6.49 5.79
CA ARG A 133 -13.14 -6.20 6.84
C ARG A 133 -13.05 -7.17 8.01
N GLN A 134 -12.80 -8.46 7.73
CA GLN A 134 -12.56 -9.46 8.77
C GLN A 134 -11.33 -9.05 9.59
N LEU A 135 -10.19 -8.80 8.94
CA LEU A 135 -8.96 -8.38 9.64
C LEU A 135 -9.19 -7.11 10.47
N ALA A 136 -9.84 -6.09 9.89
CA ALA A 136 -10.14 -4.82 10.56
C ALA A 136 -11.07 -4.96 11.78
N SER A 137 -11.87 -6.03 11.86
CA SER A 137 -12.70 -6.31 13.04
C SER A 137 -11.92 -6.96 14.20
N MET A 138 -10.66 -7.35 13.96
CA MET A 138 -9.79 -7.98 14.95
C MET A 138 -8.95 -6.91 15.65
N SER A 139 -8.70 -7.07 16.95
CA SER A 139 -7.72 -6.23 17.65
C SER A 139 -6.29 -6.70 17.39
N THR A 140 -6.10 -8.01 17.28
CA THR A 140 -4.81 -8.66 17.01
C THR A 140 -4.97 -9.84 16.06
N PHE A 141 -3.91 -10.16 15.33
CA PHE A 141 -3.77 -11.37 14.52
C PHE A 141 -2.35 -11.93 14.68
N ASP A 142 -2.22 -13.21 15.02
CA ASP A 142 -0.94 -13.89 15.29
C ASP A 142 -0.04 -13.09 16.27
N GLY A 143 -0.66 -12.55 17.33
CA GLY A 143 0.02 -11.74 18.35
C GLY A 143 0.35 -10.30 17.93
N GLN A 144 0.11 -9.92 16.68
CA GLN A 144 0.39 -8.56 16.19
C GLN A 144 -0.86 -7.68 16.27
N LYS A 145 -0.67 -6.41 16.62
CA LYS A 145 -1.73 -5.40 16.59
C LYS A 145 -2.25 -5.23 15.16
N VAL A 146 -3.58 -5.20 14.98
CA VAL A 146 -4.18 -4.77 13.72
C VAL A 146 -4.33 -3.25 13.75
N ASP A 147 -3.55 -2.57 12.94
CA ASP A 147 -3.56 -1.12 12.73
C ASP A 147 -3.60 -0.82 11.22
N ALA A 148 -3.57 0.46 10.85
CA ALA A 148 -3.69 0.87 9.45
C ALA A 148 -2.55 0.33 8.57
N SER A 149 -1.33 0.11 9.08
CA SER A 149 -0.27 -0.50 8.28
C SER A 149 -0.51 -2.00 8.05
N PHE A 150 -1.12 -2.73 8.99
CA PHE A 150 -1.53 -4.11 8.76
C PHE A 150 -2.65 -4.17 7.70
N ILE A 151 -3.66 -3.32 7.82
CA ILE A 151 -4.72 -3.20 6.82
C ILE A 151 -4.16 -2.80 5.45
N GLY A 152 -3.26 -1.83 5.42
CA GLY A 152 -2.57 -1.37 4.22
C GLY A 152 -1.75 -2.48 3.56
N ALA A 153 -0.98 -3.26 4.34
CA ALA A 153 -0.21 -4.39 3.84
C ALA A 153 -1.10 -5.50 3.27
N CYS A 154 -2.22 -5.79 3.92
CA CYS A 154 -3.23 -6.77 3.46
C CYS A 154 -3.82 -6.37 2.10
N ILE A 155 -3.99 -5.06 1.85
CA ILE A 155 -4.46 -4.54 0.55
C ILE A 155 -3.32 -4.51 -0.47
N GLN A 156 -2.13 -4.01 -0.11
CA GLN A 156 -0.94 -3.91 -0.97
C GLN A 156 -0.52 -5.26 -1.56
N LEU A 157 -0.44 -6.30 -0.72
CA LEU A 157 -0.08 -7.65 -1.15
C LEU A 157 -1.26 -8.44 -1.74
N GLY A 158 -2.45 -7.82 -1.79
CA GLY A 158 -3.64 -8.36 -2.40
C GLY A 158 -4.60 -9.02 -1.41
N THR A 159 -5.87 -8.63 -1.50
CA THR A 159 -6.94 -9.09 -0.59
C THR A 159 -7.15 -10.60 -0.61
N GLY A 160 -6.90 -11.26 -1.74
CA GLY A 160 -6.92 -12.73 -1.83
C GLY A 160 -5.78 -13.42 -1.08
N ASN A 161 -4.59 -12.81 -1.06
CA ASN A 161 -3.47 -13.31 -0.27
C ASN A 161 -3.69 -13.05 1.22
N CYS A 162 -4.32 -11.93 1.55
CA CYS A 162 -4.79 -11.66 2.90
C CYS A 162 -5.82 -12.68 3.37
N GLN A 163 -6.78 -13.09 2.52
CA GLN A 163 -7.69 -14.18 2.85
C GLN A 163 -6.95 -15.49 3.14
N LYS A 164 -5.90 -15.83 2.37
CA LYS A 164 -5.08 -17.03 2.63
C LYS A 164 -4.39 -16.96 4.00
N MET A 165 -3.81 -15.81 4.35
CA MET A 165 -3.22 -15.57 5.67
C MET A 165 -4.27 -15.72 6.78
N LEU A 166 -5.44 -15.08 6.64
CA LEU A 166 -6.52 -15.18 7.63
C LEU A 166 -7.00 -16.62 7.81
N ASN A 167 -7.11 -17.39 6.72
CA ASN A 167 -7.53 -18.79 6.76
C ASN A 167 -6.50 -19.71 7.43
N SER A 168 -5.22 -19.37 7.41
CA SER A 168 -4.19 -20.15 8.13
C SER A 168 -4.14 -19.84 9.63
N GLY A 169 -4.63 -18.66 10.03
CA GLY A 169 -4.53 -18.15 11.41
C GLY A 169 -3.14 -17.62 11.78
N HIS A 170 -2.18 -17.61 10.85
CA HIS A 170 -0.79 -17.24 11.11
C HIS A 170 -0.25 -16.27 10.05
N CYS A 171 0.66 -15.38 10.46
CA CYS A 171 1.37 -14.46 9.57
C CYS A 171 2.11 -15.19 8.43
N SER A 172 2.63 -16.38 8.71
CA SER A 172 3.29 -17.25 7.73
C SER A 172 2.34 -17.94 6.74
N GLY A 173 1.02 -17.73 6.86
CA GLY A 173 0.01 -18.27 5.95
C GLY A 173 0.10 -17.77 4.51
N PHE A 174 0.85 -16.68 4.30
CA PHE A 174 1.18 -16.16 2.99
C PHE A 174 2.53 -15.45 3.03
N SER A 175 3.35 -15.67 2.02
CA SER A 175 4.50 -14.84 1.68
C SER A 175 4.51 -14.56 0.19
N ASP A 176 5.02 -13.38 -0.19
CA ASP A 176 5.30 -13.08 -1.58
C ASP A 176 6.51 -13.89 -2.10
N ILE A 177 6.86 -13.70 -3.37
CA ILE A 177 8.01 -14.39 -4.00
C ILE A 177 9.34 -14.08 -3.32
N ASN A 178 9.44 -12.98 -2.57
CA ASN A 178 10.62 -12.56 -1.84
C ASN A 178 10.60 -13.02 -0.38
N GLY A 179 9.59 -13.80 0.03
CA GLY A 179 9.42 -14.27 1.41
C GLY A 179 8.82 -13.25 2.35
N THR A 180 8.37 -12.09 1.87
CA THR A 180 7.75 -11.05 2.71
C THR A 180 6.30 -11.41 2.99
N THR A 181 5.95 -11.57 4.27
CA THR A 181 4.55 -11.74 4.68
C THR A 181 3.84 -10.38 4.82
N ILE A 182 2.51 -10.40 4.90
CA ILE A 182 1.72 -9.20 5.22
C ILE A 182 2.13 -8.62 6.57
N CYS A 183 2.38 -9.47 7.55
CA CYS A 183 2.83 -9.06 8.87
C CYS A 183 4.24 -8.45 8.85
N ASP A 184 5.16 -8.98 8.05
CA ASP A 184 6.50 -8.41 7.91
C ASP A 184 6.43 -7.00 7.33
N MET A 185 5.61 -6.80 6.29
CA MET A 185 5.38 -5.47 5.72
C MET A 185 4.78 -4.52 6.76
N ALA A 186 3.79 -4.96 7.55
CA ALA A 186 3.19 -4.16 8.62
C ALA A 186 4.20 -3.78 9.71
N ASN A 187 5.09 -4.71 10.08
CA ASN A 187 6.15 -4.48 11.07
C ASN A 187 7.23 -3.52 10.55
N ASN A 188 7.66 -3.67 9.30
CA ASN A 188 8.59 -2.74 8.68
C ASN A 188 8.01 -1.33 8.59
N ALA A 189 6.72 -1.22 8.26
CA ALA A 189 6.02 0.06 8.26
C ALA A 189 6.00 0.71 9.66
N ARG A 190 5.79 -0.06 10.73
CA ARG A 190 5.88 0.47 12.10
C ARG A 190 7.31 0.88 12.47
N ALA A 191 8.30 0.07 12.10
CA ALA A 191 9.70 0.34 12.40
C ALA A 191 10.24 1.59 11.69
N LEU A 192 9.65 1.96 10.55
CA LEU A 192 10.00 3.14 9.76
C LEU A 192 9.08 4.34 9.98
N ALA A 193 8.12 4.24 10.90
CA ALA A 193 7.30 5.38 11.31
C ALA A 193 8.16 6.45 12.00
N ASP A 194 7.72 7.70 11.97
CA ASP A 194 8.39 8.75 12.75
C ASP A 194 8.17 8.46 14.26
N PRO A 195 9.24 8.34 15.07
CA PRO A 195 9.13 8.01 16.48
C PRO A 195 8.40 9.09 17.31
N ASN A 196 8.33 10.32 16.79
CA ASN A 196 7.62 11.43 17.42
C ASN A 196 6.21 11.61 16.85
N CYS A 197 5.81 10.81 15.85
CA CYS A 197 4.47 10.89 15.30
C CYS A 197 3.45 10.44 16.35
N GLN A 198 2.45 11.29 16.54
CA GLN A 198 1.30 10.97 17.38
C GLN A 198 0.16 10.56 16.48
N ASN A 199 -0.28 9.30 16.64
CA ASN A 199 -1.49 8.85 16.01
C ASN A 199 -2.65 9.77 16.44
N GLY A 200 -3.57 10.05 15.52
CA GLY A 200 -4.79 10.76 15.88
C GLY A 200 -5.54 10.03 16.99
N GLN A 201 -6.31 10.75 17.81
CA GLN A 201 -7.28 10.08 18.66
C GLN A 201 -8.20 9.27 17.75
N ALA A 202 -8.32 7.96 18.00
CA ALA A 202 -9.38 7.18 17.41
C ALA A 202 -10.68 7.92 17.68
N VAL A 203 -11.38 8.35 16.62
CA VAL A 203 -12.76 8.81 16.72
C VAL A 203 -13.57 7.58 17.12
N CYS A 204 -13.62 7.33 18.42
CA CYS A 204 -14.45 6.30 19.01
C CYS A 204 -15.90 6.60 18.58
N GLY A 205 -16.42 5.83 17.63
CA GLY A 205 -17.86 5.68 17.47
C GLY A 205 -18.40 4.76 18.56
N PRO A 206 -19.69 4.94 18.92
CA PRO A 206 -20.08 5.64 20.13
C PRO A 206 -19.53 5.00 21.40
N SER A 207 -19.11 5.84 22.34
CA SER A 207 -18.86 5.50 23.74
C SER A 207 -19.91 4.51 24.25
N GLY A 208 -19.47 3.33 24.69
CA GLY A 208 -20.27 2.53 25.61
C GLY A 208 -20.58 3.36 26.86
N PRO A 209 -21.70 3.12 27.57
CA PRO A 209 -22.01 3.88 28.78
C PRO A 209 -20.92 3.62 29.82
N GLY A 210 -20.02 4.58 30.05
CA GLY A 210 -19.02 4.49 31.12
C GLY A 210 -17.67 5.18 30.90
N ASP A 211 -17.24 5.43 29.66
CA ASP A 211 -15.89 5.95 29.41
C ASP A 211 -15.86 7.49 29.34
N PHE A 212 -15.72 8.14 30.50
CA PHE A 212 -15.41 9.56 30.58
C PHE A 212 -13.89 9.80 30.58
N PRO A 213 -13.39 10.85 29.91
CA PRO A 213 -11.97 11.19 29.91
C PRO A 213 -11.48 11.51 31.32
N SER A 214 -10.37 10.88 31.73
CA SER A 214 -9.77 10.95 33.07
C SER A 214 -9.21 12.33 33.46
N SER A 215 -9.36 13.35 32.63
CA SER A 215 -9.00 14.74 32.93
C SER A 215 -10.10 15.51 33.68
N THR A 216 -11.31 14.96 33.78
CA THR A 216 -12.37 15.52 34.62
C THR A 216 -12.49 14.63 35.85
N GLY A 217 -12.07 15.13 37.02
CA GLY A 217 -12.14 14.37 38.26
C GLY A 217 -13.53 13.74 38.44
N VAL A 218 -13.55 12.42 38.61
CA VAL A 218 -14.79 11.66 38.82
C VAL A 218 -15.50 12.24 40.03
N ALA A 219 -16.69 12.83 39.83
CA ALA A 219 -17.54 13.20 40.94
C ALA A 219 -17.85 11.92 41.73
N ALA A 220 -17.36 11.83 42.97
CA ALA A 220 -17.41 10.65 43.82
C ALA A 220 -18.83 10.23 44.27
N ASN A 221 -19.88 10.81 43.69
CA ASN A 221 -21.27 10.53 44.01
C ASN A 221 -22.05 10.22 42.73
N PRO A 222 -22.22 8.94 42.37
CA PRO A 222 -23.11 8.58 41.28
C PRO A 222 -24.54 9.07 41.60
N PRO A 223 -25.30 9.54 40.59
CA PRO A 223 -26.71 9.89 40.77
C PRO A 223 -27.49 8.68 41.28
N THR A 224 -28.46 8.89 42.16
CA THR A 224 -29.31 7.80 42.66
C THR A 224 -30.14 7.21 41.52
N ALA A 225 -30.51 5.93 41.59
CA ALA A 225 -31.30 5.24 40.56
C ALA A 225 -32.59 5.99 40.17
N ALA A 226 -33.13 6.84 41.06
CA ALA A 226 -34.29 7.70 40.80
C ALA A 226 -34.05 8.85 39.81
N SER A 227 -32.79 9.13 39.46
CA SER A 227 -32.39 10.22 38.54
C SER A 227 -31.98 9.74 37.15
N ALA A 228 -31.97 8.42 36.91
CA ALA A 228 -31.72 7.86 35.59
C ALA A 228 -32.99 7.94 34.73
N ASN A 229 -32.92 8.65 33.60
CA ASN A 229 -34.04 8.82 32.67
C ASN A 229 -34.22 7.64 31.69
N VAL A 230 -33.49 6.54 31.92
CA VAL A 230 -33.52 5.32 31.08
C VAL A 230 -33.89 4.14 31.96
N ILE A 231 -35.12 3.65 31.79
CA ILE A 231 -35.61 2.42 32.41
C ILE A 231 -35.41 1.29 31.39
N VAL A 232 -34.43 0.42 31.63
CA VAL A 232 -34.28 -0.82 30.84
C VAL A 232 -35.13 -1.89 31.49
N GLY A 233 -36.29 -2.19 30.89
CA GLY A 233 -37.16 -3.24 31.36
C GLY A 233 -36.55 -4.63 31.13
N SER A 234 -36.40 -5.41 32.20
CA SER A 234 -36.01 -6.82 32.11
C SER A 234 -37.08 -7.60 31.34
N LYS A 235 -36.76 -8.07 30.14
CA LYS A 235 -37.50 -9.20 29.55
C LYS A 235 -37.00 -10.47 30.23
N ASN A 236 -37.84 -11.03 31.09
CA ASN A 236 -37.68 -12.40 31.57
C ASN A 236 -37.70 -13.35 30.36
N VAL A 237 -36.66 -14.18 30.25
CA VAL A 237 -36.68 -15.46 29.52
C VAL A 237 -36.40 -16.54 30.55
#